data_AF-A0A0F9TBR4-F1
#
_entry.id   AF-A0A0F9TBR4-F1
#
_cell.length_a   1.000
_cell.length_b   1.000
_cell.length_c   1.000
_cell.angle_alpha   90.00
_cell.angle_beta   90.00
_cell.angle_gamma   90.00
#
_symmetry.space_group_name_H-M   'P 1'
#
loop_
_entity.id
_entity.type
_entity.pdbx_description
1 polymer ?
#
loop_
_entity_poly.entity_id
_entity_poly.type
_entity_poly.pdbx_seq_one_letter_code
_entity_poly.pdbx_strand_id
1 'polypeptide(L)'
;MAGRKDCDGILWRELEIAGITPVRLPIVRQAEVPTRIIGTLEPMRWGFRRAWYYWVADGPGIPPAYAAELHRRHGNDVRVDGHCLSPSPLKWHKGFAVGMYHIDTPEGLKALADTIKRVYTEAHAMLEKA
;
A
#
# COMPACT_ATOMS: atom_id res chain seq x y z
N MET A 1 -17.48 9.73 4.46
CA MET A 1 -16.97 9.22 5.76
C MET A 1 -16.36 10.35 6.59
N ALA A 2 -17.06 11.48 6.74
CA ALA A 2 -16.68 12.54 7.68
C ALA A 2 -17.48 12.33 8.98
N GLY A 3 -16.80 12.30 10.15
CA GLY A 3 -17.46 12.42 11.46
C GLY A 3 -17.92 11.13 12.16
N ARG A 4 -17.46 9.93 11.78
CA ARG A 4 -17.82 8.70 12.51
C ARG A 4 -16.84 8.47 13.68
N LYS A 5 -17.35 8.50 14.92
CA LYS A 5 -16.61 8.36 16.19
C LYS A 5 -15.88 7.01 16.41
N ASP A 6 -15.90 6.11 15.42
CA ASP A 6 -15.29 4.77 15.48
C ASP A 6 -14.58 4.39 14.16
N CYS A 7 -13.93 5.35 13.51
CA CYS A 7 -13.14 5.08 12.29
C CYS A 7 -11.91 4.22 12.60
N ASP A 8 -11.26 4.43 13.74
CA ASP A 8 -10.00 3.77 14.08
C ASP A 8 -10.14 2.24 14.16
N GLY A 9 -11.24 1.71 14.69
CA GLY A 9 -11.48 0.26 14.76
C GLY A 9 -11.65 -0.39 13.38
N ILE A 10 -12.30 0.32 12.45
CA ILE A 10 -12.46 -0.15 11.06
C ILE A 10 -11.10 -0.16 10.35
N LEU A 11 -10.33 0.94 10.47
CA LEU A 11 -9.02 1.06 9.85
C LEU A 11 -8.05 0.00 10.37
N TRP A 12 -8.07 -0.24 11.69
CA TRP A 12 -7.28 -1.30 12.31
C TRP A 12 -7.57 -2.66 11.67
N ARG A 13 -8.86 -3.01 11.55
CA ARG A 13 -9.28 -4.30 11.01
C ARG A 13 -8.99 -4.45 9.53
N GLU A 14 -9.13 -3.40 8.73
CA GLU A 14 -8.76 -3.40 7.30
C GLU A 14 -7.27 -3.75 7.13
N LEU A 15 -6.39 -3.15 7.94
CA LEU A 15 -4.96 -3.41 7.92
C LEU A 15 -4.64 -4.86 8.34
N GLU A 16 -5.24 -5.35 9.43
CA GLU A 16 -5.03 -6.73 9.89
C GLU A 16 -5.46 -7.77 8.84
N ILE A 17 -6.61 -7.57 8.20
CA ILE A 17 -7.11 -8.47 7.15
C ILE A 17 -6.17 -8.46 5.94
N ALA A 18 -5.59 -7.31 5.59
CA ALA A 18 -4.57 -7.20 4.55
C ALA A 18 -3.20 -7.77 4.98
N GLY A 19 -3.05 -8.18 6.24
CA GLY A 19 -1.79 -8.63 6.82
C GLY A 19 -0.76 -7.50 6.96
N ILE A 20 -1.22 -6.26 7.12
CA ILE A 20 -0.40 -5.08 7.39
C ILE A 20 -0.43 -4.84 8.89
N THR A 21 0.71 -4.50 9.50
CA THR A 21 0.76 -4.23 10.94
C THR A 21 0.14 -2.86 11.22
N PRO A 22 -0.99 -2.78 11.94
CA PRO A 22 -1.54 -1.50 12.35
C PRO A 22 -0.71 -0.90 13.49
N VAL A 23 -0.50 0.42 13.41
CA VAL A 23 0.20 1.20 14.43
C VAL A 23 -0.68 2.35 14.85
N ARG A 24 -0.82 2.53 16.18
CA ARG A 24 -1.50 3.68 16.77
C ARG A 24 -0.48 4.76 17.12
N LEU A 25 -0.61 5.91 16.48
CA LEU A 25 0.18 7.10 16.76
C LEU A 25 -0.26 7.77 18.07
N PRO A 26 0.68 8.39 18.81
CA PRO A 26 0.37 9.10 20.06
C PRO A 26 -0.48 10.36 19.82
N ILE A 27 -0.36 10.95 18.63
CA ILE A 27 -1.10 12.14 18.21
C ILE A 27 -1.95 11.83 16.98
N VAL A 28 -3.09 12.51 16.86
CA VAL A 28 -3.91 12.44 15.64
C VAL A 28 -3.13 13.10 14.52
N ARG A 29 -2.92 12.37 13.42
CA ARG A 29 -2.28 12.95 12.23
C ARG A 29 -3.28 13.91 11.56
N GLN A 30 -2.88 15.17 11.38
CA GLN A 30 -3.64 16.10 10.54
C GLN A 30 -3.36 15.78 9.07
N ALA A 31 -4.26 15.02 8.45
CA ALA A 31 -4.25 14.65 7.05
C ALA A 31 -5.68 14.77 6.51
N GLU A 32 -5.90 14.38 5.25
CA GLU A 32 -7.23 14.35 4.64
C GLU A 32 -8.26 13.59 5.49
N VAL A 33 -7.81 12.55 6.19
CA VAL A 33 -8.59 11.88 7.24
C VAL A 33 -7.81 11.97 8.55
N PRO A 34 -8.30 12.74 9.54
CA PRO A 34 -7.72 12.74 10.87
C PRO A 34 -7.88 11.36 11.52
N THR A 35 -6.78 10.66 11.76
CA THR A 35 -6.74 9.36 12.44
C THR A 35 -5.44 9.19 13.22
N ARG A 36 -5.46 8.30 14.22
CA ARG A 36 -4.25 7.79 14.89
C ARG A 36 -3.76 6.49 14.28
N ILE A 37 -4.51 5.86 13.39
CA ILE A 37 -4.17 4.54 12.84
C ILE A 37 -3.46 4.70 11.50
N ILE A 38 -2.29 4.08 11.40
CA ILE A 38 -1.54 3.89 10.17
C ILE A 38 -1.19 2.40 10.04
N GLY A 39 -0.83 1.96 8.84
CA GLY A 39 -0.23 0.65 8.63
C GLY A 39 1.26 0.75 8.36
N THR A 40 2.02 -0.25 8.79
CA THR A 40 3.42 -0.41 8.42
C THR A 40 3.71 -1.86 8.02
N LEU A 41 4.66 -2.05 7.11
CA LEU A 41 5.29 -3.34 6.85
C LEU A 41 6.79 -3.19 7.12
N GLU A 42 7.20 -3.54 8.33
CA GLU A 42 8.61 -3.68 8.70
C GLU A 42 9.05 -5.14 8.53
N PRO A 43 10.29 -5.40 8.10
CA PRO A 43 11.39 -4.46 7.79
C PRO A 43 11.36 -3.91 6.35
N MET A 44 10.24 -4.07 5.63
CA MET A 44 10.09 -3.70 4.20
C MET A 44 10.02 -2.19 3.97
N ARG A 45 9.90 -1.38 5.05
CA ARG A 45 9.83 0.09 5.06
C ARG A 45 8.68 0.66 4.23
N TRP A 46 7.53 0.00 4.23
CA TRP A 46 6.30 0.53 3.62
C TRP A 46 5.37 1.13 4.67
N GLY A 47 4.87 2.32 4.37
CA GLY A 47 3.84 3.01 5.15
C GLY A 47 2.50 3.00 4.44
N PHE A 48 1.42 2.94 5.23
CA PHE A 48 0.04 2.97 4.76
C PHE A 48 -0.73 4.02 5.55
N ARG A 49 -1.35 4.97 4.85
CA ARG A 49 -2.13 6.05 5.45
C ARG A 49 -3.51 6.13 4.83
N ARG A 50 -4.51 6.43 5.67
CA ARG A 50 -5.87 6.63 5.18
C ARG A 50 -6.00 7.97 4.44
N ALA A 51 -6.69 7.95 3.31
CA ALA A 51 -7.08 9.12 2.53
C ALA A 51 -8.52 8.93 2.04
N TRP A 52 -9.46 9.70 2.59
CA TRP A 52 -10.89 9.53 2.36
C TRP A 52 -11.36 8.08 2.57
N TYR A 53 -11.79 7.42 1.49
CA TYR A 53 -12.25 6.03 1.48
C TYR A 53 -11.18 5.03 1.02
N TYR A 54 -10.01 5.50 0.57
CA TYR A 54 -8.93 4.69 0.03
C TYR A 54 -7.67 4.76 0.91
N TRP A 55 -6.73 3.85 0.67
CA TRP A 55 -5.42 3.87 1.30
C TRP A 55 -4.38 4.46 0.36
N VAL A 56 -3.41 5.20 0.90
CA VAL A 56 -2.18 5.54 0.18
C VAL A 56 -1.06 4.74 0.80
N ALA A 57 -0.30 4.06 -0.05
CA ALA A 57 0.89 3.34 0.33
C ALA A 57 2.12 4.00 -0.29
N ASP A 58 3.19 4.12 0.49
CA ASP A 58 4.48 4.63 0.04
C ASP A 58 5.65 3.81 0.62
N GLY A 59 6.73 3.64 -0.16
CA GLY A 59 7.88 2.82 0.23
C GLY A 59 9.00 2.77 -0.80
N PRO A 60 10.00 1.86 -0.63
CA PRO A 60 11.23 1.83 -1.43
C PRO A 60 11.05 1.56 -2.93
N GLY A 61 9.91 1.00 -3.33
CA GLY A 61 9.58 0.71 -4.72
C GLY A 61 9.34 -0.77 -5.00
N ILE A 62 8.23 -1.08 -5.67
CA ILE A 62 7.96 -2.41 -6.24
C ILE A 62 8.65 -2.48 -7.61
N PRO A 63 9.50 -3.49 -7.88
CA PRO A 63 10.18 -3.61 -9.15
C PRO A 63 9.21 -3.77 -10.33
N PRO A 64 9.59 -3.34 -11.55
CA PRO A 64 8.69 -3.22 -12.69
C PRO A 64 7.91 -4.50 -13.03
N ALA A 65 8.55 -5.67 -12.93
CA ALA A 65 7.91 -6.95 -13.24
C ALA A 65 6.74 -7.27 -12.29
N TYR A 66 6.96 -7.06 -10.99
CA TYR A 66 5.93 -7.27 -9.96
C TYR A 66 4.84 -6.20 -10.04
N ALA A 67 5.21 -4.94 -10.26
CA ALA A 67 4.26 -3.85 -10.42
C ALA A 67 3.34 -4.09 -11.64
N ALA A 68 3.90 -4.57 -12.75
CA ALA A 68 3.13 -4.94 -13.93
C ALA A 68 2.19 -6.12 -13.67
N GLU A 69 2.64 -7.13 -12.90
CA GLU A 69 1.80 -8.25 -12.50
C GLU A 69 0.63 -7.83 -11.61
N LEU A 70 0.90 -7.01 -10.59
CA LEU A 70 -0.11 -6.44 -9.72
C LEU A 70 -1.13 -5.62 -10.52
N HIS A 71 -0.64 -4.74 -11.41
CA HIS A 71 -1.49 -3.90 -12.26
C HIS A 71 -2.39 -4.71 -13.21
N ARG A 72 -1.92 -5.84 -13.77
CA ARG A 72 -2.77 -6.68 -14.62
C ARG A 72 -3.99 -7.24 -13.88
N ARG A 73 -3.87 -7.48 -12.57
CA ARG A 73 -4.92 -8.09 -11.75
C ARG A 73 -5.76 -7.06 -11.01
N HIS A 74 -5.13 -5.97 -10.56
CA HIS A 74 -5.69 -4.97 -9.66
C HIS A 74 -5.46 -3.53 -10.13
N GLY A 75 -5.27 -3.28 -11.44
CA GLY A 75 -4.95 -1.93 -11.93
C GLY A 75 -6.06 -0.90 -11.71
N ASN A 76 -7.30 -1.35 -11.55
CA ASN A 76 -8.46 -0.49 -11.34
C ASN A 76 -8.61 -0.04 -9.87
N ASP A 77 -8.09 -0.83 -8.93
CA ASP A 77 -8.23 -0.64 -7.50
C ASP A 77 -6.89 -0.44 -6.77
N VAL A 78 -5.75 -0.71 -7.42
CA VAL A 78 -4.38 -0.43 -6.96
C VAL A 78 -3.69 0.43 -8.02
N ARG A 79 -3.81 1.74 -7.84
CA ARG A 79 -3.47 2.76 -8.83
C ARG A 79 -2.10 3.35 -8.57
N VAL A 80 -1.24 3.24 -9.56
CA VAL A 80 0.11 3.84 -9.59
C VAL A 80 -0.01 5.35 -9.39
N ASP A 81 0.71 5.88 -8.41
CA ASP A 81 0.71 7.30 -8.04
C ASP A 81 -0.68 7.96 -7.85
N GLY A 82 -1.72 7.15 -7.63
CA GLY A 82 -3.11 7.65 -7.58
C GLY A 82 -3.69 8.12 -8.91
N HIS A 83 -3.03 7.80 -10.03
CA HIS A 83 -3.44 8.24 -11.35
C HIS A 83 -4.81 7.64 -11.73
N CYS A 84 -5.80 8.50 -12.04
CA CYS A 84 -7.19 8.07 -12.29
C CYS A 84 -7.37 7.20 -13.53
N LEU A 85 -6.55 7.39 -14.57
CA LEU A 85 -6.55 6.54 -15.77
C LEU A 85 -5.85 5.20 -15.58
N SER A 86 -5.29 4.93 -14.40
CA SER A 86 -4.55 3.70 -14.09
C SER A 86 -3.59 3.27 -15.20
N PRO A 87 -2.59 4.11 -15.56
CA PRO A 87 -1.66 3.75 -16.62
C PRO A 87 -0.83 2.53 -16.19
N SER A 88 -0.37 1.77 -17.19
CA SER A 88 0.59 0.69 -16.94
C SER A 88 1.82 1.23 -16.21
N PRO A 89 2.25 0.60 -15.10
CA PRO A 89 3.41 1.06 -14.34
C PRO A 89 4.69 1.07 -15.18
N LEU A 90 4.80 0.14 -16.14
CA LEU A 90 5.95 0.08 -17.07
C LEU A 90 6.05 1.34 -17.93
N LYS A 91 4.91 1.86 -18.39
CA LYS A 91 4.85 3.09 -19.20
C LYS A 91 5.03 4.33 -18.32
N TRP A 92 4.31 4.40 -17.21
CA TRP A 92 4.31 5.57 -16.34
C TRP A 92 5.65 5.81 -15.64
N HIS A 93 6.25 4.77 -15.06
CA HIS A 93 7.57 4.85 -14.43
C HIS A 93 8.72 4.54 -15.38
N LYS A 94 8.49 4.43 -16.70
CA LYS A 94 9.55 4.19 -17.71
C LYS A 94 10.43 2.98 -17.39
N GLY A 95 9.82 1.91 -16.86
CA GLY A 95 10.53 0.70 -16.44
C GLY A 95 11.30 0.82 -15.12
N PHE A 96 11.10 1.87 -14.33
CA PHE A 96 11.61 1.95 -12.95
C PHE A 96 10.59 1.44 -11.92
N ALA A 97 11.07 1.24 -10.69
CA ALA A 97 10.25 0.79 -9.58
C ALA A 97 9.19 1.84 -9.18
N VAL A 98 8.06 1.35 -8.66
CA VAL A 98 6.92 2.18 -8.25
C VAL A 98 6.86 2.28 -6.74
N GLY A 99 7.08 3.49 -6.21
CA GLY A 99 7.14 3.76 -4.77
C GLY A 99 5.83 4.20 -4.13
N MET A 100 4.79 4.52 -4.91
CA MET A 100 3.52 5.03 -4.37
C MET A 100 2.31 4.41 -5.07
N TYR A 101 1.29 4.06 -4.28
CA TYR A 101 0.03 3.52 -4.75
C TYR A 101 -1.16 4.12 -4.01
N HIS A 102 -2.28 4.32 -4.71
CA HIS A 102 -3.59 4.54 -4.10
C HIS A 102 -4.41 3.27 -4.24
N ILE A 103 -5.11 2.89 -3.17
CA ILE A 103 -5.76 1.60 -3.04
C ILE A 103 -7.20 1.77 -2.61
N ASP A 104 -8.12 1.49 -3.53
CA ASP A 104 -9.53 1.84 -3.38
C ASP A 104 -10.37 0.72 -2.73
N THR A 105 -9.84 -0.51 -2.67
CA THR A 105 -10.56 -1.71 -2.18
C THR A 105 -9.77 -2.48 -1.10
N PRO A 106 -10.44 -3.21 -0.19
CA PRO A 106 -9.77 -4.13 0.74
C PRO A 106 -8.96 -5.22 0.03
N GLU A 107 -9.47 -5.75 -1.07
CA GLU A 107 -8.81 -6.78 -1.88
C GLU A 107 -7.52 -6.24 -2.51
N GLY A 108 -7.55 -5.00 -3.02
CA GLY A 108 -6.37 -4.31 -3.53
C GLY A 108 -5.33 -4.05 -2.44
N LEU A 109 -5.77 -3.74 -1.21
CA LEU A 109 -4.86 -3.50 -0.08
C LEU A 109 -4.10 -4.77 0.29
N LYS A 110 -4.81 -5.89 0.35
CA LYS A 110 -4.20 -7.20 0.53
C LYS A 110 -3.26 -7.54 -0.63
N ALA A 111 -3.69 -7.35 -1.88
CA ALA A 111 -2.89 -7.68 -3.06
C ALA A 111 -1.58 -6.90 -3.12
N LEU A 112 -1.60 -5.61 -2.75
CA LEU A 112 -0.40 -4.79 -2.65
C LEU A 112 0.52 -5.29 -1.52
N ALA A 113 -0.02 -5.55 -0.33
CA ALA A 113 0.75 -6.05 0.80
C ALA A 113 1.42 -7.41 0.50
N ASP A 114 0.68 -8.34 -0.10
CA ASP A 114 1.21 -9.65 -0.52
C ASP A 114 2.33 -9.49 -1.56
N THR A 115 2.18 -8.54 -2.48
CA THR A 115 3.20 -8.27 -3.50
C THR A 115 4.47 -7.69 -2.87
N ILE A 116 4.36 -6.76 -1.92
CA ILE A 116 5.49 -6.19 -1.17
C ILE A 116 6.24 -7.31 -0.41
N LYS A 117 5.51 -8.18 0.28
CA LYS A 117 6.09 -9.32 1.01
C LYS A 117 6.81 -10.28 0.08
N ARG A 118 6.21 -10.62 -1.06
CA ARG A 118 6.82 -11.48 -2.07
C ARG A 118 8.12 -10.89 -2.60
N VAL A 119 8.13 -9.61 -2.99
CA VAL A 119 9.35 -8.90 -3.44
C VAL A 119 10.44 -8.98 -2.39
N TYR A 120 10.10 -8.71 -1.12
CA TYR A 120 11.05 -8.74 -0.02
C TYR A 120 11.65 -10.14 0.20
N THR A 121 10.81 -11.18 0.26
CA THR A 121 11.25 -12.57 0.46
C THR A 121 12.14 -13.04 -0.67
N GLU A 122 11.76 -12.80 -1.94
CA GLU A 122 12.57 -13.21 -3.08
C GLU A 122 13.92 -12.47 -3.12
N ALA A 123 13.95 -11.17 -2.82
CA ALA A 123 15.19 -10.40 -2.75
C ALA A 123 16.12 -10.87 -1.63
N HIS A 124 15.60 -11.20 -0.44
CA HIS A 124 16.43 -11.68 0.67
C HIS A 124 16.97 -13.09 0.42
N ALA A 125 16.16 -13.97 -0.19
CA ALA A 125 16.62 -15.29 -0.60
C ALA A 125 17.75 -15.24 -1.65
N MET A 126 17.86 -14.16 -2.42
CA MET A 126 19.01 -13.94 -3.32
C MET A 126 20.25 -13.49 -2.57
N LEU A 127 20.12 -12.67 -1.53
CA LEU A 127 21.24 -12.21 -0.71
C LEU A 127 21.89 -13.35 0.09
N GLU A 128 21.11 -14.32 0.56
CA GLU A 128 21.63 -15.49 1.28
C GLU A 128 22.37 -16.49 0.38
N LYS A 129 22.17 -16.40 -0.93
CA LYS A 129 22.80 -17.27 -1.94
C LYS A 129 24.00 -16.64 -2.65
N ALA A 130 24.26 -15.36 -2.41
CA ALA A 130 25.34 -14.58 -3.01
C ALA A 130 26.59 -14.63 -2.11
#